data_AF-A0A820DFK3-F1
#
_entry.id   AF-A0A820DFK3-F1
#
_cell.length_a   1.000
_cell.length_b   1.000
_cell.length_c   1.000
_cell.angle_alpha   90.00
_cell.angle_beta   90.00
_cell.angle_gamma   90.00
#
_symmetry.space_group_name_H-M   'P 1'
#
loop_
_entity.id
_entity.type
_entity.pdbx_description
1 polymer ?
#
loop_
_entity_poly.entity_id
_entity_poly.type
_entity_poly.pdbx_seq_one_letter_code
_entity_poly.pdbx_strand_id
1 'polypeptide(L)'
;EERLQNIMAIANEIKTEDYHDYATIEARKKNVEMHWEYLISLVTKRRQCLELAYNLQRVFQEMQYIFEWISDLKWRLKSDDIEKYVMSADDLLQRHSLIEADIYIIDERLKRAITDADEYLNPDVNIDGYRPATPEEIEMRIHNLQKSYEELIELARKRRELLEQAKLLSKFYSDIGDAELWIDEKQQTMTSPDMGHDVNTTESLIGKHKLVENDMNARYGQLETLTNQGDSMIKQGHFASRKVNERLDMLKLKWDNLIQMSSNRVEKLNQTHDYYQFFSDADDIDTWMLDMLKLVSSEDIGRDELSAQTLLKKHKDTQDILDNYRQTIDNLKRTNLQILTNEQQNSPDVQQRLQSIERRYTELLELSKLRKQKLHDAISLFRLLADADNVEAWIEEKERFLATLDPTQVNDIEELEVIKHRFDGFERDMNSTASKV
;
A
#
# COMPACT_ATOMS: atom_id res chain seq x y z
N GLU A 1 -67.27 -63.36 -37.74
CA GLU A 1 -67.62 -64.01 -36.47
C GLU A 1 -69.05 -64.54 -36.48
N GLU A 2 -70.08 -63.71 -36.63
CA GLU A 2 -71.50 -64.15 -36.70
C GLU A 2 -71.79 -65.24 -37.75
N ARG A 3 -71.20 -65.13 -38.95
CA ARG A 3 -71.38 -66.15 -40.00
C ARG A 3 -70.78 -67.52 -39.64
N LEU A 4 -69.70 -67.53 -38.87
CA LEU A 4 -69.05 -68.76 -38.40
C LEU A 4 -69.88 -69.39 -37.27
N GLN A 5 -70.37 -68.56 -36.34
CA GLN A 5 -71.27 -68.97 -35.26
C GLN A 5 -72.58 -69.55 -35.82
N ASN A 6 -73.13 -68.98 -36.90
CA ASN A 6 -74.31 -69.52 -37.58
C ASN A 6 -74.02 -70.90 -38.22
N ILE A 7 -72.86 -71.09 -38.86
CA ILE A 7 -72.45 -72.39 -39.41
C ILE A 7 -72.26 -73.43 -38.29
N MET A 8 -71.69 -73.02 -37.16
CA MET A 8 -71.51 -73.88 -35.98
C MET A 8 -72.85 -74.26 -35.35
N ALA A 9 -73.81 -73.33 -35.25
CA ALA A 9 -75.14 -73.55 -34.72
C ALA A 9 -75.94 -74.51 -35.63
N ILE A 10 -75.97 -74.26 -36.94
CA ILE A 10 -76.65 -75.12 -37.92
C ILE A 10 -76.05 -76.53 -37.92
N ALA A 11 -74.71 -76.66 -37.87
CA ALA A 11 -74.06 -77.97 -37.81
C ALA A 11 -74.36 -78.72 -36.48
N ASN A 12 -74.56 -78.01 -35.37
CA ASN A 12 -74.96 -78.60 -34.10
C ASN A 12 -76.46 -78.98 -34.09
N GLU A 13 -77.34 -78.23 -34.75
CA GLU A 13 -78.76 -78.59 -34.93
C GLU A 13 -78.91 -79.86 -35.80
N ILE A 14 -78.17 -79.95 -36.90
CA ILE A 14 -78.16 -81.15 -37.78
C ILE A 14 -77.65 -82.39 -37.04
N LYS A 15 -76.78 -82.23 -36.03
CA LYS A 15 -76.35 -83.30 -35.13
C LYS A 15 -77.49 -83.78 -34.23
N THR A 16 -78.30 -82.85 -33.70
CA THR A 16 -79.41 -83.18 -32.82
C THR A 16 -80.57 -83.85 -33.54
N GLU A 17 -80.68 -83.66 -34.86
CA GLU A 17 -81.71 -84.26 -35.73
C GLU A 17 -81.31 -85.62 -36.34
N ASP A 18 -80.16 -86.19 -35.97
CA ASP A 18 -79.64 -87.52 -36.39
C ASP A 18 -79.55 -87.72 -37.92
N TYR A 19 -79.04 -86.70 -38.62
CA TYR A 19 -78.91 -86.71 -40.08
C TYR A 19 -77.86 -87.72 -40.60
N HIS A 20 -78.23 -88.49 -41.62
CA HIS A 20 -77.48 -89.64 -42.14
C HIS A 20 -76.04 -89.38 -42.63
N ASP A 21 -75.69 -88.17 -43.05
CA ASP A 21 -74.33 -87.79 -43.52
C ASP A 21 -73.66 -86.73 -42.61
N TYR A 22 -74.00 -86.75 -41.31
CA TYR A 22 -73.45 -85.81 -40.33
C TYR A 22 -71.91 -85.86 -40.23
N ALA A 23 -71.29 -87.02 -40.47
CA ALA A 23 -69.83 -87.16 -40.43
C ALA A 23 -69.12 -86.24 -41.44
N THR A 24 -69.67 -86.09 -42.65
CA THR A 24 -69.11 -85.21 -43.69
C THR A 24 -69.30 -83.73 -43.34
N ILE A 25 -70.46 -83.37 -42.76
CA ILE A 25 -70.77 -82.02 -42.30
C ILE A 25 -69.87 -81.61 -41.12
N GLU A 26 -69.66 -82.52 -40.17
CA GLU A 26 -68.77 -82.32 -39.01
C GLU A 26 -67.31 -82.19 -39.44
N ALA A 27 -66.85 -82.98 -40.41
CA ALA A 27 -65.51 -82.85 -40.97
C ALA A 27 -65.32 -81.48 -41.67
N ARG A 28 -66.34 -81.01 -42.40
CA ARG A 28 -66.31 -79.70 -43.06
C ARG A 28 -66.38 -78.55 -42.06
N LYS A 29 -67.18 -78.67 -41.00
CA LYS A 29 -67.23 -77.73 -39.87
C LYS A 29 -65.87 -77.59 -39.21
N LYS A 30 -65.24 -78.71 -38.80
CA LYS A 30 -63.89 -78.72 -38.22
C LYS A 30 -62.85 -78.10 -39.15
N ASN A 31 -62.97 -78.34 -40.45
CA ASN A 31 -62.07 -77.74 -41.43
C ASN A 31 -62.22 -76.21 -41.49
N VAL A 32 -63.46 -75.70 -41.47
CA VAL A 32 -63.75 -74.25 -41.43
C VAL A 32 -63.31 -73.63 -40.10
N GLU A 33 -63.49 -74.32 -38.96
CA GLU A 33 -62.95 -73.92 -37.66
C GLU A 33 -61.42 -73.81 -37.69
N MET A 34 -60.71 -74.84 -38.15
CA MET A 34 -59.24 -74.81 -38.27
C MET A 34 -58.75 -73.68 -39.17
N HIS A 35 -59.41 -73.44 -40.31
CA HIS A 35 -59.05 -72.34 -41.22
C HIS A 35 -59.32 -70.97 -40.59
N TRP A 36 -60.39 -70.83 -39.82
CA TRP A 36 -60.72 -69.60 -39.11
C TRP A 36 -59.74 -69.31 -37.98
N GLU A 37 -59.40 -70.31 -37.17
CA GLU A 37 -58.37 -70.21 -36.13
C GLU A 37 -57.01 -69.87 -36.74
N TYR A 38 -56.65 -70.51 -37.86
CA TYR A 38 -55.44 -70.17 -38.60
C TYR A 38 -55.47 -68.72 -39.11
N LEU A 39 -56.59 -68.26 -39.68
CA LEU A 39 -56.73 -66.87 -40.13
C LEU A 39 -56.63 -65.87 -38.97
N ILE A 40 -57.26 -66.14 -37.82
CA ILE A 40 -57.11 -65.31 -36.62
C ILE A 40 -55.65 -65.28 -36.17
N SER A 41 -54.96 -66.43 -36.20
CA SER A 41 -53.55 -66.50 -35.84
C SER A 41 -52.69 -65.64 -36.78
N LEU A 42 -52.97 -65.66 -38.08
CA LEU A 42 -52.27 -64.84 -39.08
C LEU A 42 -52.54 -63.34 -38.89
N VAL A 43 -53.80 -62.95 -38.65
CA VAL A 43 -54.18 -61.55 -38.41
C VAL A 43 -53.54 -61.03 -37.12
N THR A 44 -53.55 -61.84 -36.06
CA THR A 44 -52.92 -61.50 -34.78
C THR A 44 -51.42 -61.31 -34.94
N LYS A 45 -50.72 -62.25 -35.59
CA LYS A 45 -49.29 -62.14 -35.90
C LYS A 45 -48.99 -60.88 -36.71
N ARG A 46 -49.74 -60.63 -37.78
CA ARG A 46 -49.53 -59.45 -38.63
C ARG A 46 -49.76 -58.13 -37.89
N ARG A 47 -50.75 -58.08 -37.00
CA ARG A 47 -51.00 -56.93 -36.13
C ARG A 47 -49.81 -56.68 -35.19
N GLN A 48 -49.32 -57.72 -34.53
CA GLN A 48 -48.17 -57.61 -33.64
C GLN A 48 -46.90 -57.18 -34.40
N CYS A 49 -46.64 -57.72 -35.60
CA CYS A 49 -45.55 -57.26 -36.47
C CYS A 49 -45.66 -55.77 -36.82
N LEU A 50 -46.88 -55.29 -37.13
CA LEU A 50 -47.14 -53.89 -37.44
C LEU A 50 -46.92 -52.98 -36.22
N GLU A 51 -47.37 -53.41 -35.04
CA GLU A 51 -47.18 -52.67 -33.79
C GLU A 51 -45.69 -52.55 -33.44
N LEU A 52 -44.91 -53.63 -33.60
CA LEU A 52 -43.45 -53.61 -33.43
C LEU A 52 -42.76 -52.64 -34.41
N ALA A 53 -43.08 -52.72 -35.70
CA ALA A 53 -42.49 -51.84 -36.71
C ALA A 53 -42.87 -50.37 -36.47
N TYR A 54 -44.12 -50.09 -36.09
CA TYR A 54 -44.58 -48.75 -35.77
C TYR A 54 -43.85 -48.17 -34.55
N ASN A 55 -43.69 -48.95 -33.48
CA ASN A 55 -43.00 -48.49 -32.29
C ASN A 55 -41.51 -48.24 -32.55
N LEU A 56 -40.82 -49.12 -33.27
CA LEU A 56 -39.43 -48.86 -33.66
C LEU A 56 -39.30 -47.61 -34.53
N GLN A 57 -40.21 -47.39 -35.47
CA GLN A 57 -40.20 -46.18 -36.30
C GLN A 57 -40.40 -44.90 -35.47
N ARG A 58 -41.20 -44.96 -34.40
CA ARG A 58 -41.34 -43.84 -33.45
C ARG A 58 -40.04 -43.56 -32.70
N VAL A 59 -39.33 -44.61 -32.26
CA VAL A 59 -38.01 -44.47 -31.63
C VAL A 59 -37.02 -43.83 -32.61
N PHE A 60 -36.98 -44.30 -33.86
CA PHE A 60 -36.12 -43.70 -34.89
C PHE A 60 -36.45 -42.23 -35.17
N GLN A 61 -37.73 -41.85 -35.16
CA GLN A 61 -38.13 -40.46 -35.32
C GLN A 61 -37.68 -39.59 -34.14
N GLU A 62 -37.79 -40.08 -32.90
CA GLU A 62 -37.29 -39.38 -31.72
C GLU A 62 -35.77 -39.24 -31.75
N MET A 63 -35.03 -40.30 -32.12
CA MET A 63 -33.58 -40.24 -32.31
C MET A 63 -33.18 -39.19 -33.35
N GLN A 64 -33.91 -39.10 -34.46
CA GLN A 64 -33.67 -38.09 -35.49
C GLN A 64 -33.90 -36.67 -34.98
N TYR A 65 -34.98 -36.46 -34.22
CA TYR A 65 -35.26 -35.16 -33.60
C TYR A 65 -34.14 -34.76 -32.62
N ILE A 66 -33.68 -35.69 -31.78
CA ILE A 66 -32.57 -35.45 -30.86
C ILE A 66 -31.30 -35.11 -31.65
N PHE A 67 -31.03 -35.81 -32.75
CA PHE A 67 -29.86 -35.54 -33.60
C PHE A 67 -29.88 -34.14 -34.21
N GLU A 68 -31.04 -33.69 -34.70
CA GLU A 68 -31.23 -32.35 -35.24
C GLU A 68 -31.06 -31.28 -34.16
N TRP A 69 -31.59 -31.52 -32.96
CA TRP A 69 -31.42 -30.59 -31.84
C TRP A 69 -29.96 -30.51 -31.38
N ILE A 70 -29.25 -31.64 -31.29
CA ILE A 70 -27.80 -31.67 -31.02
C ILE A 70 -27.05 -30.83 -32.07
N SER A 71 -27.42 -30.95 -33.34
CA SER A 71 -26.77 -30.22 -34.44
C SER A 71 -26.96 -28.71 -34.31
N ASP A 72 -28.15 -28.25 -33.92
CA ASP A 72 -28.43 -26.84 -33.66
C ASP A 72 -27.63 -26.31 -32.45
N LEU A 73 -27.57 -27.05 -31.34
CA LEU A 73 -26.75 -26.66 -30.19
C LEU A 73 -25.25 -26.60 -30.54
N LYS A 74 -24.73 -27.56 -31.31
CA LYS A 74 -23.35 -27.53 -31.82
C LYS A 74 -23.08 -26.28 -32.64
N TRP A 75 -24.05 -25.83 -33.44
CA TRP A 75 -23.90 -24.60 -34.22
C TRP A 75 -23.82 -23.37 -33.32
N ARG A 76 -24.70 -23.26 -32.31
CA ARG A 76 -24.67 -22.16 -31.33
C ARG A 76 -23.36 -22.11 -30.53
N LEU A 77 -22.80 -23.26 -30.18
CA LEU A 77 -21.53 -23.33 -29.43
C LEU A 77 -20.31 -22.87 -30.23
N LYS A 78 -20.38 -22.89 -31.57
CA LYS A 78 -19.30 -22.45 -32.47
C LYS A 78 -19.29 -20.95 -32.74
N SER A 79 -20.09 -20.13 -32.06
CA SER A 79 -20.04 -18.68 -32.25
C SER A 79 -18.69 -18.09 -31.80
N ASP A 80 -18.08 -17.27 -32.65
CA ASP A 80 -16.77 -16.60 -32.41
C ASP A 80 -16.91 -15.28 -31.60
N ASP A 81 -17.74 -15.27 -30.57
CA ASP A 81 -18.02 -14.06 -29.76
C ASP A 81 -17.00 -13.83 -28.63
N ILE A 82 -16.26 -14.85 -28.21
CA ILE A 82 -15.40 -14.79 -27.02
C ILE A 82 -14.27 -13.76 -27.15
N GLU A 83 -13.57 -13.69 -28.29
CA GLU A 83 -12.44 -12.77 -28.47
C GLU A 83 -12.86 -11.29 -28.49
N LYS A 84 -14.08 -11.00 -28.94
CA LYS A 84 -14.60 -9.64 -29.10
C LYS A 84 -15.21 -9.09 -27.81
N TYR A 85 -15.66 -9.97 -26.91
CA TYR A 85 -16.46 -9.60 -25.74
C TYR A 85 -15.89 -10.14 -24.41
N VAL A 86 -14.56 -10.17 -24.26
CA VAL A 86 -13.90 -10.52 -22.98
C VAL A 86 -14.49 -9.71 -21.81
N MET A 87 -14.84 -8.44 -22.04
CA MET A 87 -15.44 -7.54 -21.03
C MET A 87 -16.91 -7.88 -20.67
N SER A 88 -17.55 -8.79 -21.41
CA SER A 88 -18.92 -9.27 -21.15
C SER A 88 -18.95 -10.78 -20.91
N ALA A 89 -17.82 -11.34 -20.46
CA ALA A 89 -17.70 -12.78 -20.22
C ALA A 89 -18.77 -13.33 -19.24
N ASP A 90 -19.23 -12.53 -18.27
CA ASP A 90 -20.32 -12.91 -17.37
C ASP A 90 -21.67 -13.09 -18.09
N ASP A 91 -22.04 -12.18 -19.01
CA ASP A 91 -23.25 -12.33 -19.84
C ASP A 91 -23.13 -13.55 -20.76
N LEU A 92 -21.96 -13.77 -21.35
CA LEU A 92 -21.70 -14.94 -22.18
C LEU A 92 -21.76 -16.26 -21.39
N LEU A 93 -21.26 -16.29 -20.15
CA LEU A 93 -21.39 -17.44 -19.24
C LEU A 93 -22.85 -17.69 -18.86
N GLN A 94 -23.63 -16.63 -18.61
CA GLN A 94 -25.06 -16.76 -18.32
C GLN A 94 -25.83 -17.30 -19.53
N ARG A 95 -25.52 -16.87 -20.75
CA ARG A 95 -26.12 -17.45 -21.96
C ARG A 95 -25.67 -18.88 -22.19
N HIS A 96 -24.41 -19.20 -21.88
CA HIS A 96 -23.89 -20.56 -21.99
C HIS A 96 -24.56 -21.52 -21.01
N SER A 97 -24.90 -21.09 -19.79
CA SER A 97 -25.60 -21.94 -18.83
C SER A 97 -27.00 -22.35 -19.29
N LEU A 98 -27.65 -21.54 -20.14
CA LEU A 98 -28.91 -21.93 -20.81
C LEU A 98 -28.68 -23.06 -21.81
N ILE A 99 -27.56 -23.03 -22.55
CA ILE A 99 -27.18 -24.12 -23.45
C ILE A 99 -26.84 -25.39 -22.64
N GLU A 100 -26.16 -25.27 -21.51
CA GLU A 100 -25.88 -26.40 -20.62
C GLU A 100 -27.18 -27.02 -20.06
N ALA A 101 -28.19 -26.20 -19.76
CA ALA A 101 -29.51 -26.69 -19.36
C ALA A 101 -30.22 -27.44 -20.50
N ASP A 102 -30.15 -26.93 -21.73
CA ASP A 102 -30.68 -27.63 -22.92
C ASP A 102 -29.96 -28.98 -23.14
N ILE A 103 -28.63 -29.02 -22.97
CA ILE A 103 -27.84 -30.26 -23.07
C ILE A 103 -28.29 -31.28 -22.02
N TYR A 104 -28.56 -30.85 -20.78
CA TYR A 104 -29.08 -31.73 -19.73
C TYR A 104 -30.44 -32.34 -20.09
N ILE A 105 -31.34 -31.56 -20.72
CA ILE A 105 -32.63 -32.08 -21.19
C ILE A 105 -32.44 -33.11 -22.31
N ILE A 106 -31.49 -32.86 -23.22
CA ILE A 106 -31.13 -33.80 -24.29
C ILE A 106 -30.56 -35.10 -23.71
N ASP A 107 -29.70 -35.04 -22.69
CA ASP A 107 -29.11 -36.21 -22.04
C ASP A 107 -30.19 -37.21 -21.59
N GLU A 108 -31.23 -36.70 -20.92
CA GLU A 108 -32.32 -37.52 -20.42
C GLU A 108 -33.21 -38.09 -21.55
N ARG A 109 -33.44 -37.33 -22.63
CA ARG A 109 -34.17 -37.83 -23.81
C ARG A 109 -33.35 -38.86 -24.59
N LEU A 110 -32.04 -38.64 -24.70
CA LEU A 110 -31.09 -39.52 -25.35
C LEU A 110 -31.05 -40.89 -24.67
N LYS A 111 -30.88 -40.93 -23.35
CA LYS A 111 -30.85 -42.18 -22.57
C LYS A 111 -32.14 -42.99 -22.73
N ARG A 112 -33.30 -42.33 -22.78
CA ARG A 112 -34.59 -42.99 -23.03
C ARG A 112 -34.65 -43.56 -24.44
N ALA A 113 -34.34 -42.75 -25.46
CA ALA A 113 -34.37 -43.19 -26.86
C ALA A 113 -33.38 -44.34 -27.14
N ILE A 114 -32.21 -44.36 -26.48
CA ILE A 114 -31.25 -45.46 -26.57
C ILE A 114 -31.81 -46.71 -25.89
N THR A 115 -32.32 -46.60 -24.65
CA THR A 115 -32.95 -47.73 -23.96
C THR A 115 -34.08 -48.34 -24.79
N ASP A 116 -34.97 -47.49 -25.33
CA ASP A 116 -36.09 -47.92 -26.17
C ASP A 116 -35.60 -48.60 -27.47
N ALA A 117 -34.47 -48.18 -28.03
CA ALA A 117 -33.87 -48.80 -29.23
C ALA A 117 -33.18 -50.13 -28.90
N ASP A 118 -32.47 -50.21 -27.77
CA ASP A 118 -31.76 -51.39 -27.29
C ASP A 118 -32.73 -52.57 -27.03
N GLU A 119 -33.97 -52.30 -26.61
CA GLU A 119 -35.00 -53.33 -26.47
C GLU A 119 -35.19 -54.16 -27.75
N TYR A 120 -35.02 -53.56 -28.94
CA TYR A 120 -35.17 -54.24 -30.23
C TYR A 120 -33.93 -55.04 -30.66
N LEU A 121 -32.81 -54.93 -29.93
CA LEU A 121 -31.64 -55.79 -30.11
C LEU A 121 -31.80 -57.14 -29.40
N ASN A 122 -32.71 -57.22 -28.42
CA ASN A 122 -32.96 -58.46 -27.69
C ASN A 122 -33.48 -59.56 -28.64
N PRO A 123 -32.84 -60.75 -28.67
CA PRO A 123 -33.30 -61.89 -29.46
C PRO A 123 -34.77 -62.28 -29.24
N ASP A 124 -35.30 -62.04 -28.06
CA ASP A 124 -36.67 -62.38 -27.65
C ASP A 124 -37.74 -61.47 -28.29
N VAL A 125 -37.35 -60.30 -28.81
CA VAL A 125 -38.24 -59.36 -29.49
C VAL A 125 -38.34 -59.74 -30.97
N ASN A 126 -38.90 -60.92 -31.22
CA ASN A 126 -39.09 -61.47 -32.56
C ASN A 126 -40.44 -62.22 -32.63
N ILE A 127 -41.21 -61.94 -33.69
CA ILE A 127 -42.45 -62.65 -33.97
C ILE A 127 -42.18 -63.60 -35.14
N ASP A 128 -41.96 -64.89 -34.85
CA ASP A 128 -41.89 -65.95 -35.87
C ASP A 128 -40.82 -65.69 -36.96
N GLY A 129 -39.67 -65.16 -36.56
CA GLY A 129 -38.57 -64.78 -37.46
C GLY A 129 -38.62 -63.34 -37.97
N TYR A 130 -39.73 -62.61 -37.75
CA TYR A 130 -39.86 -61.21 -38.14
C TYR A 130 -39.16 -60.25 -37.16
N ARG A 131 -38.26 -59.43 -37.70
CA ARG A 131 -37.69 -58.25 -37.04
C ARG A 131 -38.00 -56.99 -37.85
N PRO A 132 -38.34 -55.86 -37.19
CA PRO A 132 -38.68 -54.62 -37.87
C PRO A 132 -37.47 -53.92 -38.52
N ALA A 133 -36.26 -54.12 -38.01
CA ALA A 133 -34.99 -53.66 -38.60
C ALA A 133 -33.87 -54.66 -38.32
N THR A 134 -32.73 -54.53 -39.01
CA THR A 134 -31.56 -55.35 -38.71
C THR A 134 -30.85 -54.82 -37.45
N PRO A 135 -30.25 -55.68 -36.61
CA PRO A 135 -29.48 -55.24 -35.45
C PRO A 135 -28.41 -54.21 -35.81
N GLU A 136 -27.73 -54.41 -36.94
CA GLU A 136 -26.67 -53.50 -37.40
C GLU A 136 -27.21 -52.09 -37.69
N GLU A 137 -28.44 -51.95 -38.19
CA GLU A 137 -29.04 -50.62 -38.43
C GLU A 137 -29.32 -49.89 -37.12
N ILE A 138 -29.85 -50.61 -36.12
CA ILE A 138 -30.17 -50.06 -34.80
C ILE A 138 -28.87 -49.63 -34.10
N GLU A 139 -27.88 -50.52 -34.05
CA GLU A 139 -26.56 -50.26 -33.47
C GLU A 139 -25.88 -49.05 -34.14
N MET A 140 -25.94 -48.95 -35.47
CA MET A 140 -25.38 -47.81 -36.20
C MET A 140 -26.06 -46.49 -35.82
N ARG A 141 -27.39 -46.47 -35.68
CA ARG A 141 -28.13 -45.27 -35.28
C ARG A 141 -27.81 -44.85 -33.85
N ILE A 142 -27.75 -45.80 -32.93
CA ILE A 142 -27.35 -45.56 -31.53
C ILE A 142 -25.94 -44.98 -31.48
N HIS A 143 -25.00 -45.63 -32.16
CA HIS A 143 -23.60 -45.20 -32.21
C HIS A 143 -23.46 -43.78 -32.77
N ASN A 144 -24.12 -43.47 -33.88
CA ASN A 144 -24.06 -42.13 -34.49
C ASN A 144 -24.62 -41.05 -33.56
N LEU A 145 -25.72 -41.36 -32.84
CA LEU A 145 -26.34 -40.42 -31.92
C LEU A 145 -25.47 -40.20 -30.67
N GLN A 146 -24.92 -41.26 -30.08
CA GLN A 146 -23.97 -41.20 -28.96
C GLN A 146 -22.73 -40.39 -29.33
N LYS A 147 -22.09 -40.70 -30.46
CA LYS A 147 -20.92 -39.95 -30.95
C LYS A 147 -21.24 -38.48 -31.16
N SER A 148 -22.40 -38.16 -31.73
CA SER A 148 -22.80 -36.77 -31.92
C SER A 148 -23.00 -36.05 -30.58
N TYR A 149 -23.55 -36.72 -29.57
CA TYR A 149 -23.71 -36.18 -28.24
C TYR A 149 -22.36 -35.97 -27.51
N GLU A 150 -21.43 -36.92 -27.61
CA GLU A 150 -20.07 -36.79 -27.06
C GLU A 150 -19.35 -35.55 -27.62
N GLU A 151 -19.43 -35.34 -28.93
CA GLU A 151 -18.89 -34.14 -29.58
C GLU A 151 -19.55 -32.84 -29.08
N LEU A 152 -20.85 -32.87 -28.77
CA LEU A 152 -21.57 -31.71 -28.21
C LEU A 152 -21.07 -31.38 -26.81
N ILE A 153 -20.91 -32.39 -25.94
CA ILE A 153 -20.36 -32.21 -24.59
C ILE A 153 -18.96 -31.61 -24.67
N GLU A 154 -18.10 -32.14 -25.53
CA GLU A 154 -16.73 -31.65 -25.67
C GLU A 154 -16.66 -30.20 -26.17
N LEU A 155 -17.57 -29.80 -27.08
CA LEU A 155 -17.69 -28.40 -27.51
C LEU A 155 -18.18 -27.51 -26.38
N ALA A 156 -19.17 -27.95 -25.61
CA ALA A 156 -19.70 -27.18 -24.48
C ALA A 156 -18.64 -26.98 -23.40
N ARG A 157 -17.93 -28.05 -23.01
CA ARG A 157 -16.83 -28.02 -22.05
C ARG A 157 -15.72 -27.06 -22.46
N LYS A 158 -15.24 -27.15 -23.70
CA LYS A 158 -14.21 -26.23 -24.22
C LYS A 158 -14.67 -24.79 -24.20
N ARG A 159 -15.92 -24.52 -24.58
CA ARG A 159 -16.50 -23.17 -24.54
C ARG A 159 -16.60 -22.65 -23.10
N ARG A 160 -17.05 -23.47 -22.15
CA ARG A 160 -17.08 -23.14 -20.72
C ARG A 160 -15.70 -22.73 -20.21
N GLU A 161 -14.68 -23.55 -20.48
CA GLU A 161 -13.29 -23.29 -20.08
C GLU A 161 -12.78 -21.97 -20.64
N LEU A 162 -13.03 -21.68 -21.93
CA LEU A 162 -12.63 -20.42 -22.57
C LEU A 162 -13.35 -19.20 -21.97
N LEU A 163 -14.65 -19.32 -21.66
CA LEU A 163 -15.43 -18.24 -21.06
C LEU A 163 -14.99 -17.92 -19.63
N GLU A 164 -14.67 -18.94 -18.82
CA GLU A 164 -14.13 -18.75 -17.48
C GLU A 164 -12.73 -18.10 -17.53
N GLN A 165 -11.88 -18.50 -18.49
CA GLN A 165 -10.60 -17.84 -18.76
C GLN A 165 -10.79 -16.37 -19.18
N ALA A 166 -11.74 -16.08 -20.07
CA ALA A 166 -12.06 -14.71 -20.47
C ALA A 166 -12.55 -13.84 -19.29
N LYS A 167 -13.39 -14.40 -18.41
CA LYS A 167 -13.85 -13.73 -17.18
C LYS A 167 -12.69 -13.42 -16.24
N LEU A 168 -11.81 -14.40 -16.01
CA LEU A 168 -10.61 -14.21 -15.19
C LEU A 168 -9.72 -13.10 -15.75
N LEU A 169 -9.52 -13.07 -17.07
CA LEU A 169 -8.76 -12.03 -17.76
C LEU A 169 -9.39 -10.65 -17.63
N SER A 170 -10.70 -10.54 -17.80
CA SER A 170 -11.41 -9.26 -17.64
C SER A 170 -11.24 -8.70 -16.22
N LYS A 171 -11.37 -9.56 -15.21
CA LYS A 171 -11.16 -9.16 -13.81
C LYS A 171 -9.71 -8.71 -13.59
N PHE A 172 -8.74 -9.49 -14.06
CA PHE A 172 -7.32 -9.14 -13.97
C PHE A 172 -7.02 -7.78 -14.62
N TYR A 173 -7.58 -7.48 -15.79
CA TYR A 173 -7.38 -6.18 -16.44
C TYR A 173 -8.07 -5.01 -15.71
N SER A 174 -9.19 -5.25 -15.05
CA SER A 174 -9.78 -4.23 -14.17
C SER A 174 -8.86 -3.96 -12.98
N ASP A 175 -8.45 -5.02 -12.27
CA ASP A 175 -7.64 -4.91 -11.05
C ASP A 175 -6.27 -4.27 -11.34
N ILE A 176 -5.63 -4.58 -12.48
CA ILE A 176 -4.37 -3.94 -12.89
C ILE A 176 -4.56 -2.51 -13.36
N GLY A 177 -5.69 -2.18 -14.00
CA GLY A 177 -6.02 -0.82 -14.40
C GLY A 177 -6.17 0.09 -13.18
N ASP A 178 -6.89 -0.37 -12.15
CA ASP A 178 -7.07 0.35 -10.89
C ASP A 178 -5.73 0.54 -10.16
N ALA A 179 -4.88 -0.49 -10.15
CA ALA A 179 -3.54 -0.42 -9.58
C ALA A 179 -2.64 0.58 -10.32
N GLU A 180 -2.65 0.56 -11.66
CA GLU A 180 -1.87 1.49 -12.48
C GLU A 180 -2.33 2.94 -12.30
N LEU A 181 -3.65 3.19 -12.26
CA LEU A 181 -4.20 4.53 -12.01
C LEU A 181 -3.77 5.06 -10.65
N TRP A 182 -3.84 4.23 -9.60
CA TRP A 182 -3.39 4.61 -8.28
C TRP A 182 -1.89 4.94 -8.26
N ILE A 183 -1.06 4.16 -8.96
CA ILE A 183 0.38 4.45 -9.07
C ILE A 183 0.61 5.78 -9.78
N ASP A 184 -0.07 6.04 -10.90
CA ASP A 184 0.06 7.28 -11.66
C ASP A 184 -0.35 8.50 -10.83
N GLU A 185 -1.44 8.40 -10.04
CA GLU A 185 -1.85 9.43 -9.09
C GLU A 185 -0.76 9.71 -8.05
N LYS A 186 -0.18 8.67 -7.43
CA LYS A 186 0.89 8.84 -6.45
C LYS A 186 2.17 9.40 -7.07
N GLN A 187 2.53 8.96 -8.27
CA GLN A 187 3.66 9.54 -9.02
C GLN A 187 3.46 11.04 -9.26
N GLN A 188 2.24 11.46 -9.63
CA GLN A 188 1.92 12.87 -9.77
C GLN A 188 2.18 13.63 -8.46
N THR A 189 1.78 13.10 -7.30
CA THR A 189 2.05 13.77 -6.01
C THR A 189 3.55 13.91 -5.72
N MET A 190 4.38 13.00 -6.21
CA MET A 190 5.84 13.07 -6.05
C MET A 190 6.49 14.18 -6.88
N THR A 191 5.84 14.62 -7.96
CA THR A 191 6.36 15.68 -8.85
C THR A 191 6.28 17.09 -8.27
N SER A 192 5.63 17.29 -7.12
CA SER A 192 5.51 18.61 -6.50
C SER A 192 6.90 19.25 -6.30
N PRO A 193 7.14 20.48 -6.79
CA PRO A 193 8.43 21.16 -6.58
C PRO A 193 8.59 21.74 -5.17
N ASP A 194 7.52 21.76 -4.36
CA ASP A 194 7.55 22.33 -3.02
C ASP A 194 8.37 21.46 -2.06
N MET A 195 9.38 22.11 -1.45
CA MET A 195 10.29 21.54 -0.45
C MET A 195 10.24 22.26 0.90
N GLY A 196 9.37 23.27 1.06
CA GLY A 196 9.35 24.12 2.25
C GLY A 196 10.32 25.31 2.12
N HIS A 197 10.19 26.26 3.05
CA HIS A 197 11.01 27.48 3.08
C HIS A 197 11.58 27.80 4.47
N ASP A 198 11.32 26.95 5.45
CA ASP A 198 11.88 26.98 6.79
C ASP A 198 11.82 25.55 7.40
N VAL A 199 12.35 25.39 8.61
CA VAL A 199 12.38 24.10 9.31
C VAL A 199 10.97 23.53 9.48
N ASN A 200 10.02 24.33 9.97
CA ASN A 200 8.67 23.87 10.32
C ASN A 200 7.85 23.42 9.09
N THR A 201 7.93 24.18 7.99
CA THR A 201 7.23 23.87 6.74
C THR A 201 7.82 22.64 6.08
N THR A 202 9.14 22.49 6.13
CA THR A 202 9.84 21.29 5.62
C THR A 202 9.48 20.06 6.45
N GLU A 203 9.46 20.15 7.78
CA GLU A 203 9.01 19.07 8.67
C GLU A 203 7.57 18.64 8.40
N SER A 204 6.67 19.61 8.16
CA SER A 204 5.30 19.32 7.77
C SER A 204 5.23 18.53 6.46
N LEU A 205 6.05 18.88 5.47
CA LEU A 205 6.13 18.17 4.19
C LEU A 205 6.73 16.76 4.36
N ILE A 206 7.75 16.59 5.18
CA ILE A 206 8.30 15.27 5.54
C ILE A 206 7.20 14.42 6.20
N GLY A 207 6.43 14.99 7.12
CA GLY A 207 5.30 14.32 7.75
C GLY A 207 4.24 13.86 6.74
N LYS A 208 3.86 14.73 5.80
CA LYS A 208 2.95 14.38 4.70
C LYS A 208 3.53 13.28 3.81
N HIS A 209 4.82 13.33 3.51
CA HIS A 209 5.48 12.31 2.70
C HIS A 209 5.47 10.94 3.38
N LYS A 210 5.72 10.87 4.70
CA LYS A 210 5.61 9.63 5.49
C LYS A 210 4.21 9.00 5.40
N LEU A 211 3.15 9.80 5.33
CA LEU A 211 1.80 9.28 5.09
C LEU A 211 1.67 8.62 3.72
N VAL A 212 2.31 9.19 2.69
CA VAL A 212 2.34 8.59 1.35
C VAL A 212 3.14 7.29 1.33
N GLU A 213 4.28 7.23 2.02
CA GLU A 213 5.05 5.98 2.16
C GLU A 213 4.25 4.89 2.88
N ASN A 214 3.47 5.26 3.90
CA ASN A 214 2.57 4.31 4.58
C ASN A 214 1.48 3.79 3.64
N ASP A 215 0.87 4.66 2.82
CA ASP A 215 -0.10 4.26 1.80
C ASP A 215 0.52 3.29 0.78
N MET A 216 1.76 3.56 0.35
CA MET A 216 2.52 2.70 -0.56
C MET A 216 2.77 1.32 0.05
N ASN A 217 3.22 1.27 1.31
CA ASN A 217 3.45 0.02 2.03
C ASN A 217 2.16 -0.80 2.18
N ALA A 218 1.03 -0.14 2.46
CA ALA A 218 -0.27 -0.80 2.55
C ALA A 218 -0.75 -1.38 1.20
N ARG A 219 -0.39 -0.72 0.08
CA ARG A 219 -0.74 -1.19 -1.27
C ARG A 219 0.14 -2.31 -1.80
N TYR A 220 1.37 -2.43 -1.32
CA TYR A 220 2.33 -3.43 -1.80
C TYR A 220 1.78 -4.86 -1.79
N GLY A 221 1.10 -5.29 -0.71
CA GLY A 221 0.54 -6.65 -0.63
C GLY A 221 -0.57 -6.92 -1.67
N GLN A 222 -1.32 -5.89 -2.09
CA GLN A 222 -2.33 -6.02 -3.14
C GLN A 222 -1.67 -6.20 -4.51
N LEU A 223 -0.60 -5.44 -4.78
CA LEU A 223 0.20 -5.59 -6.01
C LEU A 223 0.86 -6.96 -6.10
N GLU A 224 1.37 -7.49 -4.98
CA GLU A 224 1.94 -8.83 -4.92
C GLU A 224 0.89 -9.90 -5.23
N THR A 225 -0.31 -9.77 -4.67
CA THR A 225 -1.44 -10.68 -4.95
C THR A 225 -1.83 -10.65 -6.43
N LEU A 226 -1.91 -9.46 -7.03
CA LEU A 226 -2.21 -9.28 -8.45
C LEU A 226 -1.12 -9.88 -9.35
N THR A 227 0.15 -9.69 -8.98
CA THR A 227 1.29 -10.28 -9.69
C THR A 227 1.24 -11.80 -9.65
N ASN A 228 0.98 -12.37 -8.47
CA ASN A 228 0.83 -13.82 -8.29
C ASN A 228 -0.34 -14.39 -9.09
N GLN A 229 -1.46 -13.66 -9.19
CA GLN A 229 -2.59 -14.05 -10.02
C GLN A 229 -2.19 -14.11 -11.50
N GLY A 230 -1.52 -13.07 -12.01
CA GLY A 230 -1.07 -13.04 -13.40
C GLY A 230 -0.02 -14.11 -13.71
N ASP A 231 0.95 -14.32 -12.82
CA ASP A 231 1.96 -15.40 -12.95
C ASP A 231 1.31 -16.78 -12.96
N SER A 232 0.27 -16.99 -12.16
CA SER A 232 -0.51 -18.23 -12.15
C SER A 232 -1.24 -18.44 -13.48
N MET A 233 -1.87 -17.40 -14.04
CA MET A 233 -2.49 -17.46 -15.37
C MET A 233 -1.47 -17.82 -16.45
N ILE A 234 -0.25 -17.28 -16.37
CA ILE A 234 0.84 -17.60 -17.31
C ILE A 234 1.26 -19.07 -17.18
N LYS A 235 1.49 -19.55 -15.94
CA LYS A 235 1.88 -20.94 -15.67
C LYS A 235 0.84 -21.96 -16.14
N GLN A 236 -0.44 -21.60 -16.07
CA GLN A 236 -1.55 -22.45 -16.51
C GLN A 236 -1.75 -22.45 -18.04
N GLY A 237 -0.94 -21.69 -18.80
CA GLY A 237 -1.04 -21.64 -20.27
C GLY A 237 -2.28 -20.89 -20.77
N HIS A 238 -2.72 -19.87 -20.03
CA HIS A 238 -3.86 -19.03 -20.41
C HIS A 238 -3.69 -18.43 -21.82
N PHE A 239 -4.75 -18.36 -22.64
CA PHE A 239 -4.63 -17.91 -24.03
C PHE A 239 -4.02 -16.50 -24.19
N ALA A 240 -4.18 -15.64 -23.19
CA ALA A 240 -3.65 -14.28 -23.14
C ALA A 240 -2.32 -14.12 -22.36
N SER A 241 -1.59 -15.20 -22.04
CA SER A 241 -0.37 -15.15 -21.18
C SER A 241 0.64 -14.08 -21.61
N ARG A 242 0.87 -13.91 -22.92
CA ARG A 242 1.80 -12.89 -23.42
C ARG A 242 1.38 -11.47 -23.01
N LYS A 243 0.11 -11.11 -23.23
CA LYS A 243 -0.41 -9.78 -22.87
C LYS A 243 -0.45 -9.58 -21.36
N VAL A 244 -0.78 -10.63 -20.60
CA VAL A 244 -0.73 -10.60 -19.13
C VAL A 244 0.71 -10.30 -18.67
N ASN A 245 1.71 -10.99 -19.22
CA ASN A 245 3.11 -10.75 -18.88
C ASN A 245 3.55 -9.33 -19.22
N GLU A 246 3.24 -8.83 -20.42
CA GLU A 246 3.55 -7.45 -20.83
C GLU A 246 2.94 -6.42 -19.86
N ARG A 247 1.72 -6.65 -19.35
CA ARG A 247 1.09 -5.76 -18.36
C ARG A 247 1.72 -5.87 -16.97
N LEU A 248 2.09 -7.06 -16.52
CA LEU A 248 2.80 -7.25 -15.25
C LEU A 248 4.17 -6.56 -15.26
N ASP A 249 4.92 -6.66 -16.36
CA ASP A 249 6.22 -6.01 -16.51
C ASP A 249 6.08 -4.48 -16.46
N MET A 250 5.06 -3.92 -17.12
CA MET A 250 4.74 -2.50 -17.05
C MET A 250 4.34 -2.05 -15.63
N LEU A 251 3.52 -2.84 -14.92
CA LEU A 251 3.13 -2.55 -13.54
C LEU A 251 4.36 -2.52 -12.61
N LYS A 252 5.25 -3.51 -12.73
CA LYS A 252 6.52 -3.58 -11.97
C LYS A 252 7.39 -2.36 -12.25
N LEU A 253 7.56 -1.99 -13.52
CA LEU A 253 8.34 -0.82 -13.91
C LEU A 253 7.75 0.49 -13.34
N LYS A 254 6.42 0.66 -13.37
CA LYS A 254 5.74 1.81 -12.77
C LYS A 254 5.94 1.85 -11.24
N TRP A 255 5.84 0.70 -10.58
CA TRP A 255 6.04 0.57 -9.14
C TRP A 255 7.48 0.92 -8.73
N ASP A 256 8.48 0.36 -9.42
CA ASP A 256 9.89 0.64 -9.18
C ASP A 256 10.22 2.13 -9.39
N ASN A 257 9.63 2.74 -10.43
CA ASN A 257 9.75 4.18 -10.66
C ASN A 257 9.15 4.99 -9.50
N LEU A 258 7.96 4.63 -9.01
CA LEU A 258 7.34 5.30 -7.86
C LEU A 258 8.21 5.20 -6.60
N ILE A 259 8.81 4.03 -6.32
CA ILE A 259 9.76 3.86 -5.21
C ILE A 259 10.95 4.81 -5.37
N GLN A 260 11.55 4.85 -6.57
CA GLN A 260 12.68 5.74 -6.83
C GLN A 260 12.31 7.22 -6.66
N MET A 261 11.14 7.64 -7.17
CA MET A 261 10.64 9.00 -6.98
C MET A 261 10.42 9.33 -5.51
N SER A 262 9.85 8.40 -4.73
CA SER A 262 9.63 8.56 -3.29
C SER A 262 10.97 8.73 -2.56
N SER A 263 11.93 7.84 -2.81
CA SER A 263 13.27 7.88 -2.22
C SER A 263 14.00 9.20 -2.54
N ASN A 264 13.95 9.64 -3.80
CA ASN A 264 14.56 10.91 -4.19
C ASN A 264 13.87 12.12 -3.52
N ARG A 265 12.56 12.05 -3.31
CA ARG A 265 11.80 13.13 -2.67
C ARG A 265 12.13 13.24 -1.19
N VAL A 266 12.14 12.12 -0.45
CA VAL A 266 12.48 12.15 0.99
C VAL A 266 13.91 12.60 1.22
N GLU A 267 14.85 12.17 0.37
CA GLU A 267 16.25 12.62 0.43
C GLU A 267 16.34 14.15 0.26
N LYS A 268 15.70 14.71 -0.77
CA LYS A 268 15.69 16.16 -1.00
C LYS A 268 14.99 16.95 0.11
N LEU A 269 13.90 16.43 0.66
CA LEU A 269 13.21 17.06 1.78
C LEU A 269 14.10 17.09 3.03
N ASN A 270 14.80 15.99 3.33
CA ASN A 270 15.75 15.95 4.44
C ASN A 270 16.93 16.89 4.21
N GLN A 271 17.51 16.93 3.00
CA GLN A 271 18.57 17.89 2.65
C GLN A 271 18.12 19.36 2.77
N THR A 272 16.85 19.64 2.47
CA THR A 272 16.26 20.98 2.63
C THR A 272 16.02 21.29 4.11
N HIS A 273 15.58 20.31 4.90
CA HIS A 273 15.40 20.44 6.34
C HIS A 273 16.73 20.73 7.02
N ASP A 274 17.76 19.94 6.75
CA ASP A 274 19.12 20.11 7.28
C ASP A 274 19.70 21.49 6.93
N TYR A 275 19.44 21.97 5.71
CA TYR A 275 19.81 23.32 5.28
C TYR A 275 19.17 24.41 6.13
N TYR A 276 17.85 24.36 6.33
CA TYR A 276 17.16 25.34 7.17
C TYR A 276 17.48 25.19 8.66
N GLN A 277 17.73 23.96 9.13
CA GLN A 277 18.13 23.70 10.52
C GLN A 277 19.46 24.39 10.83
N PHE A 278 20.43 24.36 9.90
CA PHE A 278 21.68 25.10 10.04
C PHE A 278 21.46 26.60 10.25
N PHE A 279 20.55 27.23 9.49
CA PHE A 279 20.26 28.66 9.67
C PHE A 279 19.54 28.94 10.99
N SER A 280 18.63 28.07 11.40
CA SER A 280 17.97 28.17 12.71
C SER A 280 18.99 28.10 13.86
N ASP A 281 19.90 27.12 13.83
CA ASP A 281 20.95 26.98 14.84
C ASP A 281 21.92 28.19 14.83
N ALA A 282 22.18 28.74 13.65
CA ALA A 282 22.97 29.97 13.49
C ALA A 282 22.26 31.23 14.02
N ASP A 283 20.93 31.30 13.94
CA ASP A 283 20.13 32.39 14.52
C ASP A 283 20.13 32.30 16.07
N ASP A 284 20.13 31.09 16.62
CA ASP A 284 20.26 30.87 18.08
C ASP A 284 21.61 31.35 18.61
N ILE A 285 22.70 31.05 17.89
CA ILE A 285 24.04 31.55 18.23
C ILE A 285 24.09 33.08 18.16
N ASP A 286 23.47 33.68 17.15
CA ASP A 286 23.41 35.13 17.00
C ASP A 286 22.65 35.79 18.15
N THR A 287 21.53 35.20 18.55
CA THR A 287 20.73 35.66 19.69
C THR A 287 21.55 35.61 20.98
N TRP A 288 22.26 34.51 21.22
CA TRP A 288 23.16 34.37 22.36
C TRP A 288 24.31 35.40 22.33
N MET A 289 24.90 35.64 21.16
CA MET A 289 25.97 36.64 20.99
C MET A 289 25.46 38.05 21.30
N LEU A 290 24.23 38.40 20.92
CA LEU A 290 23.62 39.68 21.26
C LEU A 290 23.43 39.86 22.77
N ASP A 291 23.11 38.79 23.49
CA ASP A 291 23.00 38.84 24.95
C ASP A 291 24.36 38.99 25.63
N MET A 292 25.38 38.28 25.14
CA MET A 292 26.75 38.43 25.62
C MET A 292 27.30 39.84 25.34
N LEU A 293 26.97 40.42 24.18
CA LEU A 293 27.37 41.78 23.82
C LEU A 293 26.97 42.77 24.90
N LYS A 294 25.73 42.70 25.39
CA LYS A 294 25.20 43.60 26.45
C LYS A 294 26.03 43.51 27.74
N LEU A 295 26.55 42.32 28.08
CA LEU A 295 27.35 42.11 29.29
C LEU A 295 28.76 42.68 29.13
N VAL A 296 29.43 42.38 28.00
CA VAL A 296 30.82 42.81 27.77
C VAL A 296 30.93 44.28 27.39
N SER A 297 29.89 44.88 26.82
CA SER A 297 29.86 46.31 26.46
C SER A 297 29.39 47.21 27.60
N SER A 298 29.13 46.69 28.80
CA SER A 298 28.69 47.49 29.94
C SER A 298 29.74 48.52 30.36
N GLU A 299 29.32 49.78 30.52
CA GLU A 299 30.19 50.88 30.95
C GLU A 299 30.30 51.02 32.48
N ASP A 300 29.48 50.30 33.25
CA ASP A 300 29.43 50.40 34.72
C ASP A 300 30.75 49.93 35.36
N ILE A 301 31.57 50.80 35.94
CA ILE A 301 32.82 50.39 36.60
C ILE A 301 32.72 50.26 38.12
N GLY A 302 31.52 50.40 38.69
CA GLY A 302 31.32 50.52 40.13
C GLY A 302 31.54 51.95 40.64
N ARG A 303 31.33 52.15 41.94
CA ARG A 303 31.45 53.46 42.62
C ARG A 303 32.57 53.52 43.64
N ASP A 304 33.15 52.37 43.98
CA ASP A 304 34.20 52.18 44.97
C ASP A 304 35.00 50.90 44.64
N GLU A 305 36.10 50.66 45.36
CA GLU A 305 36.98 49.50 45.11
C GLU A 305 36.22 48.17 45.23
N LEU A 306 35.35 48.03 46.25
CA LEU A 306 34.63 46.78 46.53
C LEU A 306 33.61 46.43 45.43
N SER A 307 32.86 47.42 44.94
CA SER A 307 31.91 47.25 43.84
C SER A 307 32.62 46.94 42.52
N ALA A 308 33.75 47.61 42.24
CA ALA A 308 34.57 47.31 41.07
C ALA A 308 35.17 45.89 41.11
N GLN A 309 35.66 45.44 42.27
CA GLN A 309 36.10 44.05 42.49
C GLN A 309 34.97 43.03 42.27
N THR A 310 33.76 43.35 42.73
CA THR A 310 32.57 42.50 42.53
C THR A 310 32.21 42.39 41.04
N LEU A 311 32.27 43.51 40.30
CA LEU A 311 32.05 43.53 38.86
C LEU A 311 33.13 42.74 38.11
N LEU A 312 34.40 42.85 38.52
CA LEU A 312 35.50 42.06 37.95
C LEU A 312 35.29 40.55 38.15
N LYS A 313 34.80 40.14 39.33
CA LYS A 313 34.45 38.74 39.57
C LYS A 313 33.33 38.26 38.64
N LYS A 314 32.23 39.00 38.52
CA LYS A 314 31.13 38.68 37.58
C LYS A 314 31.61 38.63 36.12
N HIS A 315 32.51 39.53 35.75
CA HIS A 315 33.09 39.56 34.41
C HIS A 315 33.94 38.32 34.14
N LYS A 316 34.68 37.82 35.14
CA LYS A 316 35.39 36.54 35.02
C LYS A 316 34.44 35.39 34.70
N ASP A 317 33.30 35.31 35.38
CA ASP A 317 32.27 34.29 35.08
C ASP A 317 31.73 34.43 33.64
N THR A 318 31.57 35.67 33.15
CA THR A 318 31.15 35.95 31.77
C THR A 318 32.22 35.51 30.75
N GLN A 319 33.50 35.75 31.05
CA GLN A 319 34.61 35.30 30.20
C GLN A 319 34.66 33.77 30.11
N ASP A 320 34.49 33.06 31.23
CA ASP A 320 34.47 31.60 31.24
C ASP A 320 33.29 31.05 30.39
N ILE A 321 32.13 31.71 30.42
CA ILE A 321 30.99 31.38 29.56
C ILE A 321 31.33 31.59 28.07
N LEU A 322 31.95 32.73 27.73
CA LEU A 322 32.37 33.02 26.36
C LEU A 322 33.34 31.97 25.82
N ASP A 323 34.37 31.62 26.60
CA ASP A 323 35.41 30.67 26.20
C ASP A 323 34.83 29.26 25.97
N ASN A 324 33.90 28.83 26.82
CA ASN A 324 33.24 27.53 26.67
C ASN A 324 32.30 27.48 25.46
N TYR A 325 31.65 28.59 25.11
CA TYR A 325 30.71 28.63 23.98
C TYR A 325 31.39 28.45 22.61
N ARG A 326 32.72 28.58 22.54
CA ARG A 326 33.49 28.23 21.34
C ARG A 326 33.15 26.82 20.83
N GLN A 327 32.94 25.87 21.73
CA GLN A 327 32.58 24.50 21.38
C GLN A 327 31.25 24.43 20.62
N THR A 328 30.27 25.26 20.98
CA THR A 328 28.98 25.33 20.28
C THR A 328 29.15 25.81 18.83
N ILE A 329 29.97 26.84 18.61
CA ILE A 329 30.26 27.36 17.26
C ILE A 329 31.02 26.32 16.43
N ASP A 330 32.02 25.66 17.02
CA ASP A 330 32.77 24.61 16.34
C ASP A 330 31.89 23.37 16.06
N ASN A 331 30.92 23.07 16.94
CA ASN A 331 29.93 22.03 16.72
C ASN A 331 29.01 22.38 15.55
N LEU A 332 28.49 23.62 15.45
CA LEU A 332 27.69 24.06 14.30
C LEU A 332 28.44 23.84 12.98
N LYS A 333 29.72 24.23 12.91
CA LYS A 333 30.56 24.00 11.72
C LYS A 333 30.76 22.52 11.41
N ARG A 334 30.99 21.70 12.43
CA ARG A 334 31.19 20.26 12.24
C ARG A 334 29.91 19.59 11.75
N THR A 335 28.77 19.92 12.35
CA THR A 335 27.47 19.42 11.94
C THR A 335 27.17 19.84 10.50
N ASN A 336 27.44 21.10 10.13
CA ASN A 336 27.33 21.60 8.76
C ASN A 336 28.10 20.74 7.74
N LEU A 337 29.35 20.36 8.05
CA LEU A 337 30.17 19.50 7.20
C LEU A 337 29.64 18.07 7.03
N GLN A 338 28.81 17.61 7.98
CA GLN A 338 28.27 16.24 8.00
C GLN A 338 26.91 16.15 7.33
N ILE A 339 26.01 17.10 7.58
CA ILE A 339 24.60 17.02 7.16
C ILE A 339 24.35 17.70 5.80
N LEU A 340 25.08 18.78 5.49
CA LEU A 340 24.87 19.50 4.23
C LEU A 340 25.61 18.83 3.09
N THR A 341 25.03 18.92 1.90
CA THR A 341 25.71 18.51 0.66
C THR A 341 26.90 19.42 0.34
N ASN A 342 27.88 18.92 -0.41
CA ASN A 342 29.04 19.71 -0.82
C ASN A 342 28.66 21.02 -1.55
N GLU A 343 27.56 21.01 -2.31
CA GLU A 343 27.06 22.21 -2.98
C GLU A 343 26.52 23.24 -1.97
N GLN A 344 25.69 22.80 -1.02
CA GLN A 344 25.16 23.67 0.04
C GLN A 344 26.28 24.23 0.94
N GLN A 345 27.26 23.42 1.31
CA GLN A 345 28.42 23.85 2.12
C GLN A 345 29.21 24.98 1.45
N ASN A 346 29.34 24.92 0.12
CA ASN A 346 30.04 25.92 -0.68
C ASN A 346 29.15 27.08 -1.13
N SER A 347 27.88 27.10 -0.73
CA SER A 347 26.98 28.20 -1.06
C SER A 347 27.47 29.51 -0.39
N PRO A 348 27.33 30.66 -1.08
CA PRO A 348 27.67 31.95 -0.51
C PRO A 348 26.95 32.22 0.81
N ASP A 349 25.70 31.81 0.93
CA ASP A 349 24.86 32.04 2.11
C ASP A 349 25.43 31.34 3.36
N VAL A 350 25.77 30.05 3.23
CA VAL A 350 26.37 29.27 4.33
C VAL A 350 27.75 29.82 4.71
N GLN A 351 28.61 30.09 3.71
CA GLN A 351 29.96 30.58 3.97
C GLN A 351 29.96 31.97 4.63
N GLN A 352 29.13 32.90 4.13
CA GLN A 352 28.98 34.22 4.73
C GLN A 352 28.41 34.14 6.15
N ARG A 353 27.45 33.23 6.38
CA ARG A 353 26.88 33.03 7.72
C ARG A 353 27.94 32.58 8.72
N LEU A 354 28.73 31.56 8.38
CA LEU A 354 29.82 31.07 9.21
C LEU A 354 30.89 32.15 9.48
N GLN A 355 31.27 32.91 8.44
CA GLN A 355 32.25 33.99 8.57
C GLN A 355 31.72 35.11 9.49
N SER A 356 30.44 35.46 9.37
CA SER A 356 29.80 36.48 10.20
C SER A 356 29.74 36.08 11.67
N ILE A 357 29.45 34.81 11.97
CA ILE A 357 29.47 34.27 13.34
C ILE A 357 30.89 34.36 13.92
N GLU A 358 31.90 33.91 13.18
CA GLU A 358 33.30 33.98 13.63
C GLU A 358 33.77 35.41 13.89
N ARG A 359 33.41 36.35 13.00
CA ARG A 359 33.76 37.76 13.16
C ARG A 359 33.15 38.33 14.43
N ARG A 360 31.84 38.15 14.63
CA ARG A 360 31.12 38.65 15.81
C ARG A 360 31.62 38.03 17.11
N TYR A 361 31.91 36.73 17.10
CA TYR A 361 32.48 36.07 18.27
C TYR A 361 33.87 36.61 18.62
N THR A 362 34.71 36.87 17.61
CA THR A 362 36.03 37.50 17.82
C THR A 362 35.90 38.92 18.38
N GLU A 363 34.97 39.73 17.84
CA GLU A 363 34.67 41.08 18.34
C GLU A 363 34.22 41.05 19.81
N LEU A 364 33.38 40.07 20.20
CA LEU A 364 32.96 39.88 21.60
C LEU A 364 34.13 39.58 22.53
N LEU A 365 35.07 38.73 22.12
CA LEU A 365 36.25 38.41 22.91
C LEU A 365 37.13 39.65 23.12
N GLU A 366 37.30 40.49 22.11
CA GLU A 366 38.05 41.75 22.24
C GLU A 366 37.35 42.76 23.15
N LEU A 367 36.03 42.91 23.03
CA LEU A 367 35.24 43.74 23.96
C LEU A 367 35.33 43.24 25.40
N SER A 368 35.31 41.92 25.60
CA SER A 368 35.49 41.30 26.91
C SER A 368 36.84 41.66 27.51
N LYS A 369 37.94 41.54 26.73
CA LYS A 369 39.29 41.95 27.17
C LYS A 369 39.34 43.43 27.55
N LEU A 370 38.77 44.32 26.74
CA LEU A 370 38.74 45.75 27.02
C LEU A 370 37.98 46.05 28.31
N ARG A 371 36.86 45.38 28.53
CA ARG A 371 36.04 45.53 29.73
C ARG A 371 36.79 45.08 30.98
N LYS A 372 37.49 43.94 30.92
CA LYS A 372 38.37 43.47 32.00
C LYS A 372 39.42 44.51 32.36
N GLN A 373 40.06 45.11 31.36
CA GLN A 373 41.07 46.14 31.56
C GLN A 373 40.47 47.37 32.25
N LYS A 374 39.33 47.88 31.76
CA LYS A 374 38.63 49.02 32.38
C LYS A 374 38.29 48.78 33.86
N LEU A 375 37.87 47.57 34.22
CA LEU A 375 37.58 47.21 35.61
C LEU A 375 38.85 47.15 36.48
N HIS A 376 39.96 46.62 35.94
CA HIS A 376 41.24 46.68 36.64
C HIS A 376 41.71 48.12 36.86
N ASP A 377 41.62 48.96 35.82
CA ASP A 377 42.00 50.37 35.90
C ASP A 377 41.14 51.12 36.95
N ALA A 378 39.83 50.84 37.00
CA ALA A 378 38.93 51.40 38.01
C ALA A 378 39.30 50.97 39.44
N ILE A 379 39.63 49.70 39.66
CA ILE A 379 40.10 49.21 40.97
C ILE A 379 41.37 49.94 41.40
N SER A 380 42.34 50.09 40.49
CA SER A 380 43.57 50.83 40.76
C SER A 380 43.31 52.31 41.08
N LEU A 381 42.39 52.95 40.35
CA LEU A 381 41.98 54.32 40.61
C LEU A 381 41.32 54.48 41.98
N PHE A 382 40.35 53.63 42.32
CA PHE A 382 39.66 53.72 43.61
C PHE A 382 40.61 53.45 44.79
N ARG A 383 41.57 52.54 44.64
CA ARG A 383 42.61 52.33 45.65
C ARG A 383 43.47 53.57 45.85
N LEU A 384 43.92 54.19 44.75
CA LEU A 384 44.71 55.42 44.82
C LEU A 384 43.95 56.55 45.50
N LEU A 385 42.67 56.73 45.18
CA LEU A 385 41.81 57.74 45.82
C LEU A 385 41.63 57.45 47.31
N ALA A 386 41.37 56.19 47.69
CA ALA A 386 41.26 55.82 49.09
C ALA A 386 42.57 56.03 49.87
N ASP A 387 43.71 55.69 49.27
CA ASP A 387 45.03 55.95 49.86
C ASP A 387 45.27 57.46 50.01
N ALA A 388 44.89 58.27 49.01
CA ALA A 388 44.98 59.73 49.07
C ALA A 388 44.08 60.31 50.16
N ASP A 389 42.83 59.88 50.27
CA ASP A 389 41.90 60.31 51.32
C ASP A 389 42.44 59.95 52.72
N ASN A 390 43.07 58.78 52.87
CA ASN A 390 43.73 58.38 54.13
C ASN A 390 44.92 59.29 54.46
N VAL A 391 45.73 59.66 53.46
CA VAL A 391 46.84 60.60 53.62
C VAL A 391 46.32 61.98 54.00
N GLU A 392 45.29 62.49 53.33
CA GLU A 392 44.67 63.78 53.63
C GLU A 392 44.10 63.81 55.06
N ALA A 393 43.37 62.76 55.46
CA ALA A 393 42.86 62.64 56.82
C ALA A 393 43.99 62.60 57.87
N TRP A 394 45.09 61.91 57.57
CA TRP A 394 46.27 61.90 58.44
C TRP A 394 46.93 63.28 58.53
N ILE A 395 47.04 64.02 57.43
CA ILE A 395 47.54 65.40 57.42
C ILE A 395 46.64 66.28 58.29
N GLU A 396 45.32 66.24 58.10
CA GLU A 396 44.37 67.01 58.91
C GLU A 396 44.48 66.68 60.41
N GLU A 397 44.65 65.41 60.76
CA GLU A 397 44.89 64.99 62.16
C GLU A 397 46.17 65.62 62.72
N LYS A 398 47.27 65.58 61.95
CA LYS A 398 48.57 66.15 62.34
C LYS A 398 48.52 67.68 62.43
N GLU A 399 47.82 68.37 61.52
CA GLU A 399 47.59 69.81 61.59
C GLU A 399 46.79 70.21 62.84
N ARG A 400 45.72 69.46 63.16
CA ARG A 400 44.95 69.67 64.39
C ARG A 400 45.80 69.46 65.64
N PHE A 401 46.66 68.44 65.66
CA PHE A 401 47.57 68.22 66.78
C PHE A 401 48.58 69.36 66.92
N LEU A 402 49.17 69.83 65.81
CA LEU A 402 50.07 70.98 65.80
C LEU A 402 49.40 72.25 66.36
N ALA A 403 48.12 72.49 66.05
CA ALA A 403 47.38 73.61 66.59
C ALA A 403 47.24 73.58 68.13
N THR A 404 47.37 72.40 68.77
CA THR A 404 47.39 72.29 70.25
C THR A 404 48.73 72.66 70.88
N LEU A 405 49.79 72.80 70.07
CA LEU A 405 51.16 73.14 70.50
C LEU A 405 51.46 74.63 70.32
N ASP A 406 50.47 75.50 70.46
CA ASP A 406 50.60 76.94 70.26
C ASP A 406 51.35 77.62 71.43
N PRO A 407 52.57 78.13 71.21
CA PRO A 407 53.37 78.75 72.26
C PRO A 407 52.81 80.10 72.73
N THR A 408 51.82 80.68 72.02
CA THR A 408 51.23 81.98 72.36
C THR A 408 50.13 81.89 73.43
N GLN A 409 49.68 80.68 73.79
CA GLN A 409 48.61 80.46 74.77
C GLN A 409 49.11 80.15 76.18
N VAL A 410 50.42 80.20 76.40
CA VAL A 410 51.09 79.82 77.65
C VAL A 410 51.84 81.01 78.25
N ASN A 411 51.79 81.17 79.56
CA ASN A 411 52.35 82.34 80.27
C ASN A 411 53.54 82.05 81.19
N ASP A 412 53.99 80.79 81.29
CA ASP A 412 55.15 80.41 82.08
C ASP A 412 56.19 79.58 81.30
N ILE A 413 57.41 79.56 81.81
CA ILE A 413 58.57 78.93 81.16
C ILE A 413 58.49 77.40 81.25
N GLU A 414 57.89 76.86 82.31
CA GLU A 414 57.80 75.42 82.54
C GLU A 414 56.83 74.76 81.54
N GLU A 415 55.68 75.38 81.28
CA GLU A 415 54.71 74.96 80.27
C GLU A 415 55.27 75.12 78.84
N LEU A 416 56.10 76.15 78.57
CA LEU A 416 56.81 76.30 77.29
C LEU A 416 57.85 75.18 77.06
N GLU A 417 58.58 74.76 78.11
CA GLU A 417 59.48 73.61 78.03
C GLU A 417 58.72 72.31 77.77
N VAL A 418 57.52 72.14 78.35
CA VAL A 418 56.63 71.00 78.07
C VAL A 418 56.16 71.01 76.61
N ILE A 419 55.73 72.16 76.07
CA ILE A 419 55.34 72.29 74.66
C ILE A 419 56.52 71.94 73.74
N LYS A 420 57.72 72.46 74.05
CA LYS A 420 58.94 72.15 73.30
C LYS A 420 59.26 70.65 73.29
N HIS A 421 59.21 70.00 74.45
CA HIS A 421 59.44 68.55 74.53
C HIS A 421 58.36 67.75 73.77
N ARG A 422 57.09 68.19 73.81
CA ARG A 422 56.01 67.56 73.05
C ARG A 422 56.17 67.76 71.53
N PHE A 423 56.65 68.93 71.10
CA PHE A 423 56.95 69.22 69.70
C PHE A 423 58.12 68.36 69.19
N ASP A 424 59.22 68.25 69.94
CA ASP A 424 60.36 67.39 69.58
C ASP A 424 59.93 65.91 69.45
N GLY A 425 58.98 65.47 70.30
CA GLY A 425 58.38 64.14 70.21
C GLY A 425 57.50 63.96 68.97
N PHE A 426 56.67 64.96 68.66
CA PHE A 426 55.82 64.99 67.47
C PHE A 426 56.64 64.99 66.17
N GLU A 427 57.69 65.80 66.08
CA GLU A 427 58.57 65.88 64.91
C GLU A 427 59.24 64.52 64.63
N ARG A 428 59.69 63.82 65.67
CA ARG A 428 60.22 62.45 65.54
C ARG A 428 59.16 61.46 65.06
N ASP A 429 57.94 61.52 65.60
CA ASP A 429 56.82 60.65 65.19
C ASP A 429 56.43 60.89 63.72
N MET A 430 56.24 62.16 63.34
CA MET A 430 55.92 62.59 61.99
C MET A 430 56.98 62.13 60.98
N ASN A 431 58.27 62.35 61.27
CA ASN A 431 59.36 61.91 60.39
C ASN A 431 59.45 60.38 60.27
N SER A 432 59.08 59.64 61.32
CA SER A 432 59.06 58.17 61.28
C SER A 432 57.88 57.62 60.46
N THR A 433 56.75 58.32 60.46
CA THR A 433 55.50 57.91 59.80
C THR A 433 55.40 58.42 58.36
N ALA A 434 56.04 59.54 58.02
CA ALA A 434 56.11 60.11 56.66
C ALA A 434 56.78 59.20 55.60
N SER A 435 57.46 58.13 56.02
CA SER A 435 58.01 57.12 55.09
C SER A 435 57.03 55.98 54.78
N LYS A 436 55.92 55.90 55.51
CA LYS A 436 54.91 54.83 55.44
C LYS A 436 53.58 55.30 54.83
N VAL A 437 53.40 56.61 54.75
CA VAL A 437 52.34 57.34 54.07
C VAL A 437 52.94 57.85 52.77
#